data_AF-A0A1B1TJN4-F1
#
_entry.id   AF-A0A1B1TJN4-F1
#
_cell.length_a   1.000
_cell.length_b   1.000
_cell.length_c   1.000
_cell.angle_alpha   90.00
_cell.angle_beta   90.00
_cell.angle_gamma   90.00
#
_symmetry.space_group_name_H-M   'P 1'
#
loop_
_entity.id
_entity.type
_entity.pdbx_description
1 polymer ?
#
loop_
_entity_poly.entity_id
_entity_poly.type
_entity_poly.pdbx_seq_one_letter_code
_entity_poly.pdbx_strand_id
1 'polypeptide(L)'
;MNQNTLKVHDLNEDAEFDENGVEAFDEKALVEEEPSDNDLAEEELLSQGSTQRVLDATQLYLGEIGYSPLLTAEEEVYFARRALRGDVASRRRMIESNLRLVVKIARRYSNRGLALLDLIEEGNLGLIRAVEKFDPERGFRFSTYATWWIRQTIERAIMNQTRTIRLPIHIVKSLTSICVPLVNCPINWTTNRVQKRLQNSWINQLTTLAVCCA
;
A
#
# COMPACT_ATOMS: atom_id res chain seq x y z
N MET A 1 -71.62 -23.58 2.24
CA MET A 1 -72.29 -24.88 2.42
C MET A 1 -71.49 -25.93 1.66
N ASN A 2 -70.99 -26.94 2.38
CA ASN A 2 -70.76 -28.33 1.96
C ASN A 2 -69.92 -28.57 0.67
N GLN A 3 -68.85 -29.38 0.66
CA GLN A 3 -68.76 -30.72 1.22
C GLN A 3 -67.32 -31.12 1.55
N ASN A 4 -67.22 -31.88 2.63
CA ASN A 4 -66.08 -32.61 3.12
C ASN A 4 -66.21 -34.07 2.64
N THR A 5 -65.11 -34.78 2.35
CA THR A 5 -64.91 -36.26 2.50
C THR A 5 -63.56 -36.65 1.84
N LEU A 6 -62.53 -37.08 2.59
CA LEU A 6 -62.25 -38.46 3.09
C LEU A 6 -62.04 -39.45 1.93
N LYS A 7 -61.08 -40.37 1.86
CA LYS A 7 -60.04 -41.01 2.72
C LYS A 7 -59.23 -41.89 1.72
N VAL A 8 -57.97 -42.30 1.91
CA VAL A 8 -57.47 -43.51 2.64
C VAL A 8 -55.94 -43.56 2.43
N HIS A 9 -55.10 -43.71 3.47
CA HIS A 9 -54.58 -44.99 4.05
C HIS A 9 -53.79 -45.82 3.00
N ASP A 10 -52.61 -46.41 3.23
CA ASP A 10 -51.84 -46.87 4.40
C ASP A 10 -50.38 -47.12 3.92
N LEU A 11 -49.33 -47.18 4.75
CA LEU A 11 -48.96 -48.37 5.54
C LEU A 11 -48.03 -48.04 6.71
N ASN A 12 -48.34 -48.72 7.82
CA ASN A 12 -47.69 -48.80 9.13
C ASN A 12 -46.34 -49.54 9.13
N GLU A 13 -45.60 -49.37 10.25
CA GLU A 13 -45.11 -50.43 11.17
C GLU A 13 -44.43 -49.68 12.36
N ASP A 14 -45.09 -49.52 13.51
CA ASP A 14 -45.04 -50.35 14.74
C ASP A 14 -43.84 -49.95 15.65
N ALA A 15 -43.83 -49.95 16.99
CA ALA A 15 -44.74 -49.80 18.13
C ALA A 15 -43.83 -49.86 19.41
N GLU A 16 -44.40 -49.62 20.60
CA GLU A 16 -43.88 -49.76 22.00
C GLU A 16 -43.31 -48.47 22.67
N PHE A 17 -44.06 -47.82 23.60
CA PHE A 17 -44.29 -48.08 25.05
C PHE A 17 -43.02 -47.79 25.92
N ASP A 18 -43.01 -47.10 27.06
CA ASP A 18 -44.01 -46.92 28.14
C ASP A 18 -43.67 -45.69 29.04
N GLU A 19 -44.64 -45.24 29.84
CA GLU A 19 -44.60 -44.14 30.81
C GLU A 19 -44.42 -44.70 32.25
N ASN A 20 -43.48 -44.19 33.06
CA ASN A 20 -43.57 -43.96 34.54
C ASN A 20 -42.21 -43.98 35.30
N GLY A 21 -41.93 -42.90 36.05
CA GLY A 21 -41.67 -42.96 37.50
C GLY A 21 -40.28 -43.30 38.07
N VAL A 22 -39.50 -42.23 38.35
CA VAL A 22 -38.60 -41.98 39.52
C VAL A 22 -37.46 -42.97 39.84
N GLU A 23 -36.21 -42.51 39.71
CA GLU A 23 -35.20 -42.52 40.79
C GLU A 23 -34.14 -41.43 40.54
N ALA A 24 -33.62 -40.89 41.64
CA ALA A 24 -32.81 -39.66 41.73
C ALA A 24 -31.54 -39.69 40.87
N PHE A 25 -31.28 -38.60 40.13
CA PHE A 25 -29.95 -38.33 39.60
C PHE A 25 -29.44 -36.98 40.11
N ASP A 26 -28.33 -37.10 40.82
CA ASP A 26 -27.62 -36.11 41.60
C ASP A 26 -27.28 -34.87 40.76
N GLU A 27 -27.59 -33.70 41.32
CA GLU A 27 -27.30 -32.38 40.77
C GLU A 27 -25.79 -32.10 40.90
N LYS A 28 -24.96 -32.81 40.11
CA LYS A 28 -23.51 -32.58 40.08
C LYS A 28 -22.83 -33.20 38.86
N ALA A 29 -22.66 -32.42 37.80
CA ALA A 29 -21.45 -32.35 36.96
C ALA A 29 -21.77 -31.65 35.62
N LEU A 30 -21.81 -30.32 35.64
CA LEU A 30 -21.44 -29.54 34.46
C LEU A 30 -19.95 -29.77 34.22
N VAL A 31 -19.60 -30.64 33.28
CA VAL A 31 -18.24 -30.67 32.72
C VAL A 31 -18.29 -29.78 31.50
N GLU A 32 -17.88 -28.53 31.70
CA GLU A 32 -17.36 -27.69 30.64
C GLU A 32 -16.17 -28.45 30.03
N GLU A 33 -16.28 -28.91 28.78
CA GLU A 33 -15.10 -29.34 28.02
C GLU A 33 -14.29 -28.08 27.73
N GLU A 34 -13.43 -27.74 28.69
CA GLU A 34 -12.37 -26.74 28.55
C GLU A 34 -11.52 -27.09 27.32
N PRO A 35 -11.23 -26.14 26.41
CA PRO A 35 -10.30 -26.38 25.33
C PRO A 35 -8.94 -26.76 25.94
N SER A 36 -8.36 -27.86 25.48
CA SER A 36 -7.13 -28.38 26.07
C SER A 36 -5.99 -27.38 25.90
N ASP A 37 -5.18 -27.18 26.95
CA ASP A 37 -4.06 -26.21 26.98
C ASP A 37 -3.04 -26.37 25.82
N ASN A 38 -3.05 -27.53 25.14
CA ASN A 38 -2.19 -27.78 23.98
C ASN A 38 -2.68 -27.10 22.70
N ASP A 39 -3.99 -26.91 22.52
CA ASP A 39 -4.55 -26.30 21.30
C ASP A 39 -4.32 -24.78 21.28
N LEU A 40 -4.33 -24.13 22.45
CA LEU A 40 -4.02 -22.70 22.61
C LEU A 40 -2.53 -22.41 22.41
N ALA A 41 -1.66 -23.31 22.88
CA ALA A 41 -0.22 -23.19 22.71
C ALA A 41 0.21 -23.41 21.23
N GLU A 42 -0.43 -24.32 20.51
CA GLU A 42 -0.18 -24.54 19.08
C GLU A 42 -0.67 -23.38 18.21
N GLU A 43 -1.83 -22.77 18.53
CA GLU A 43 -2.33 -21.58 17.84
C GLU A 43 -1.45 -20.34 18.08
N GLU A 44 -0.92 -20.18 19.30
CA GLU A 44 -0.01 -19.08 19.64
C GLU A 44 1.39 -19.25 19.04
N LEU A 45 1.92 -20.48 18.93
CA LEU A 45 3.19 -20.76 18.24
C LEU A 45 3.10 -20.57 16.71
N LEU A 46 1.95 -20.90 16.12
CA LEU A 46 1.66 -20.68 14.70
C LEU A 46 1.51 -19.18 14.39
N SER A 47 0.88 -18.42 15.30
CA SER A 47 0.77 -16.97 15.24
C SER A 47 2.14 -16.28 15.36
N GLN A 48 2.98 -16.72 16.29
CA GLN A 48 4.36 -16.23 16.46
C GLN A 48 5.27 -16.60 15.28
N GLY A 49 5.11 -17.80 14.70
CA GLY A 49 5.83 -18.21 13.50
C GLY A 49 5.43 -17.43 12.24
N SER A 50 4.19 -16.96 12.14
CA SER A 50 3.70 -16.15 11.02
C SER A 50 4.24 -14.73 11.05
N THR A 51 4.31 -14.11 12.23
CA THR A 51 4.81 -12.74 12.44
C THR A 51 6.33 -12.66 12.28
N GLN A 52 7.07 -13.69 12.71
CA GLN A 52 8.53 -13.74 12.58
C GLN A 52 9.00 -13.82 11.11
N ARG A 53 8.27 -14.52 10.23
CA ARG A 53 8.60 -14.64 8.79
C ARG A 53 8.32 -13.36 7.99
N VAL A 54 7.30 -12.58 8.37
CA VAL A 54 6.96 -11.31 7.70
C VAL A 54 8.00 -10.22 8.00
N LEU A 55 8.69 -10.31 9.14
CA LEU A 55 9.82 -9.44 9.46
C LEU A 55 11.05 -9.74 8.58
N ASP A 56 11.15 -10.94 8.00
CA ASP A 56 12.30 -11.37 7.20
C ASP A 56 12.33 -10.70 5.82
N ALA A 57 11.21 -10.70 5.07
CA ALA A 57 11.18 -10.17 3.70
C ALA A 57 11.55 -8.68 3.61
N THR A 58 11.06 -7.87 4.56
CA THR A 58 11.36 -6.42 4.59
C THR A 58 12.81 -6.16 4.98
N GLN A 59 13.34 -6.95 5.93
CA GLN A 59 14.72 -6.80 6.40
C GLN A 59 15.72 -7.28 5.36
N LEU A 60 15.45 -8.39 4.67
CA LEU A 60 16.23 -8.90 3.55
C LEU A 60 16.37 -7.84 2.45
N TYR A 61 15.25 -7.25 2.02
CA TYR A 61 15.25 -6.17 1.02
C TYR A 61 16.08 -4.96 1.48
N LEU A 62 15.88 -4.48 2.71
CA LEU A 62 16.62 -3.35 3.25
C LEU A 62 18.12 -3.63 3.40
N GLY A 63 18.49 -4.88 3.67
CA GLY A 63 19.86 -5.36 3.67
C GLY A 63 20.48 -5.28 2.27
N GLU A 64 19.82 -5.87 1.27
CA GLU A 64 20.28 -5.91 -0.12
C GLU A 64 20.55 -4.52 -0.71
N ILE A 65 19.63 -3.57 -0.54
CA ILE A 65 19.80 -2.20 -1.05
C ILE A 65 20.90 -1.42 -0.32
N GLY A 66 21.31 -1.87 0.87
CA GLY A 66 22.34 -1.24 1.68
C GLY A 66 23.74 -1.41 1.10
N TYR A 67 23.99 -2.48 0.34
CA TYR A 67 25.30 -2.80 -0.23
C TYR A 67 25.68 -1.94 -1.45
N SER A 68 24.72 -1.25 -2.08
CA SER A 68 25.01 -0.43 -3.26
C SER A 68 25.64 0.92 -2.87
N PRO A 69 26.81 1.27 -3.44
CA PRO A 69 27.48 2.54 -3.16
C PRO A 69 26.69 3.72 -3.73
N LEU A 70 26.73 4.85 -3.02
CA LEU A 70 26.16 6.12 -3.50
C LEU A 70 27.00 6.69 -4.63
N LEU A 71 26.34 7.25 -5.64
CA LEU A 71 27.00 7.91 -6.76
C LEU A 71 27.40 9.33 -6.38
N THR A 72 28.57 9.74 -6.85
CA THR A 72 29.01 11.14 -6.85
C THR A 72 28.29 11.92 -7.95
N ALA A 73 28.36 13.27 -7.89
CA ALA A 73 27.71 14.12 -8.89
C ALA A 73 28.25 13.90 -10.32
N GLU A 74 29.56 13.64 -10.44
CA GLU A 74 30.21 13.39 -11.73
C GLU A 74 29.81 12.02 -12.30
N GLU A 75 29.74 11.00 -11.43
CA GLU A 75 29.26 9.67 -11.81
C GLU A 75 27.78 9.67 -12.23
N GLU A 76 26.92 10.44 -11.55
CA GLU A 76 25.52 10.63 -11.93
C GLU A 76 25.43 11.09 -13.40
N VAL A 77 26.23 12.08 -13.79
CA VAL A 77 26.27 12.60 -15.16
C VAL A 77 26.80 11.55 -16.14
N TYR A 78 27.86 10.83 -15.78
CA TYR A 78 28.46 9.78 -16.62
C TYR A 78 27.47 8.65 -16.91
N PHE A 79 26.83 8.10 -15.87
CA PHE A 79 25.86 7.01 -16.02
C PHE A 79 24.58 7.48 -16.70
N ALA A 80 24.12 8.70 -16.43
CA ALA A 80 22.95 9.27 -17.12
C ALA A 80 23.15 9.38 -18.63
N ARG A 81 24.30 9.88 -19.09
CA ARG A 81 24.60 9.97 -20.54
C ARG A 81 24.61 8.60 -21.20
N ARG A 82 25.16 7.58 -20.54
CA ARG A 82 25.17 6.20 -21.04
C ARG A 82 23.77 5.57 -21.02
N ALA A 83 22.98 5.84 -19.98
CA ALA A 83 21.60 5.38 -19.87
C ALA A 83 20.73 5.94 -21.00
N LEU A 84 20.89 7.22 -21.37
CA LEU A 84 20.20 7.83 -22.52
C LEU A 84 20.59 7.21 -23.86
N ARG A 85 21.83 6.70 -23.99
CA ARG A 85 22.28 5.93 -25.16
C ARG A 85 21.76 4.49 -25.18
N GLY A 86 20.99 4.07 -24.18
CA GLY A 86 20.42 2.72 -24.10
C GLY A 86 21.29 1.69 -23.38
N ASP A 87 22.34 2.10 -22.65
CA ASP A 87 23.16 1.17 -21.87
C ASP A 87 22.40 0.67 -20.63
N VAL A 88 22.00 -0.60 -20.69
CA VAL A 88 21.24 -1.27 -19.62
C VAL A 88 22.03 -1.38 -18.32
N ALA A 89 23.36 -1.58 -18.40
CA ALA A 89 24.20 -1.70 -17.20
C ALA A 89 24.29 -0.37 -16.45
N SER A 90 24.48 0.73 -17.18
CA SER A 90 24.49 2.08 -16.61
C SER A 90 23.14 2.45 -16.01
N ARG A 91 22.04 2.13 -16.70
CA ARG A 91 20.68 2.34 -16.18
C ARG A 91 20.44 1.56 -14.88
N ARG A 92 20.81 0.28 -14.85
CA ARG A 92 20.67 -0.59 -13.67
C ARG A 92 21.47 -0.05 -12.48
N ARG A 93 22.74 0.31 -12.70
CA ARG A 93 23.59 0.89 -11.65
C ARG A 93 23.01 2.19 -11.09
N MET A 94 22.48 3.06 -11.96
CA MET A 94 21.85 4.31 -11.55
C MET A 94 20.57 4.08 -10.72
N ILE A 95 19.80 3.03 -11.01
CA ILE A 95 18.63 2.63 -10.22
C ILE A 95 19.08 2.09 -8.85
N GLU A 96 19.97 1.10 -8.83
CA GLU A 96 20.42 0.41 -7.61
C GLU A 96 21.03 1.37 -6.58
N SER A 97 21.88 2.31 -7.01
CA SER A 97 22.48 3.32 -6.12
C SER A 97 21.47 4.27 -5.48
N ASN A 98 20.26 4.40 -6.05
CA ASN A 98 19.23 5.34 -5.60
C ASN A 98 18.03 4.69 -4.91
N LEU A 99 18.01 3.36 -4.71
CA LEU A 99 16.92 2.66 -4.02
C LEU A 99 16.71 3.16 -2.59
N ARG A 100 17.78 3.56 -1.90
CA ARG A 100 17.74 4.13 -0.54
C ARG A 100 16.91 5.42 -0.46
N LEU A 101 16.92 6.22 -1.54
CA LEU A 101 16.11 7.44 -1.61
C LEU A 101 14.62 7.11 -1.63
N VAL A 102 14.22 6.06 -2.35
CA VAL A 102 12.82 5.62 -2.44
C VAL A 102 12.29 5.24 -1.06
N VAL A 103 13.02 4.40 -0.32
CA VAL A 103 12.65 3.98 1.04
C VAL A 103 12.46 5.19 1.96
N LYS A 104 13.38 6.17 1.91
CA LYS A 104 13.28 7.40 2.71
C LYS A 104 12.00 8.19 2.39
N ILE A 105 11.59 8.25 1.13
CA ILE A 105 10.38 8.96 0.72
C ILE A 105 9.13 8.17 1.11
N ALA A 106 9.10 6.87 0.82
CA ALA A 106 7.99 5.96 1.08
C ALA A 106 7.62 5.90 2.57
N ARG A 107 8.62 5.93 3.46
CA ARG A 107 8.40 5.92 4.92
C ARG A 107 7.54 7.08 5.43
N ARG A 108 7.45 8.21 4.71
CA ARG A 108 6.55 9.33 5.07
C ARG A 108 5.08 9.09 4.70
N TYR A 109 4.83 8.13 3.82
CA TYR A 109 3.49 7.75 3.35
C TYR A 109 2.98 6.46 4.01
N SER A 110 3.78 5.86 4.90
CA SER A 110 3.32 4.81 5.81
C SER A 110 2.08 5.27 6.58
N ASN A 111 1.20 4.31 6.92
CA ASN A 111 -0.07 4.55 7.62
C ASN A 111 -1.18 5.22 6.78
N ARG A 112 -1.06 5.27 5.44
CA ARG A 112 -2.10 5.77 4.53
C ARG A 112 -2.93 4.66 3.86
N GLY A 113 -2.91 3.44 4.41
CA GLY A 113 -3.72 2.31 3.97
C GLY A 113 -3.03 1.28 3.07
N LEU A 114 -1.77 1.50 2.68
CA LEU A 114 -0.96 0.50 1.94
C LEU A 114 0.24 0.05 2.78
N ALA A 115 0.70 -1.18 2.55
CA ALA A 115 1.88 -1.72 3.20
C ALA A 115 3.15 -0.96 2.74
N LEU A 116 4.18 -0.93 3.59
CA LEU A 116 5.43 -0.23 3.24
C LEU A 116 6.09 -0.82 2.00
N LEU A 117 6.05 -2.14 1.83
CA LEU A 117 6.60 -2.83 0.66
C LEU A 117 5.90 -2.37 -0.62
N ASP A 118 4.57 -2.32 -0.64
CA ASP A 118 3.80 -1.85 -1.80
C ASP A 118 4.13 -0.40 -2.16
N LEU A 119 4.29 0.47 -1.15
CA LEU A 119 4.71 1.87 -1.36
C LEU A 119 6.12 1.97 -1.94
N ILE A 120 7.03 1.07 -1.53
CA ILE A 120 8.38 1.00 -2.06
C ILE A 120 8.35 0.54 -3.51
N GLU A 121 7.57 -0.49 -3.87
CA GLU A 121 7.47 -0.98 -5.25
C GLU A 121 6.92 0.09 -6.21
N GLU A 122 5.86 0.80 -5.82
CA GLU A 122 5.30 1.91 -6.61
C GLU A 122 6.27 3.11 -6.70
N GLY A 123 7.06 3.32 -5.65
CA GLY A 123 8.16 4.27 -5.65
C GLY A 123 9.30 3.87 -6.60
N ASN A 124 9.66 2.59 -6.63
CA ASN A 124 10.68 2.02 -7.52
C ASN A 124 10.25 2.18 -8.98
N LEU A 125 8.97 1.96 -9.30
CA LEU A 125 8.43 2.22 -10.63
C LEU A 125 8.55 3.71 -11.02
N GLY A 126 8.36 4.63 -10.06
CA GLY A 126 8.59 6.06 -10.25
C GLY A 126 10.05 6.40 -10.48
N LEU A 127 10.97 5.76 -9.75
CA LEU A 127 12.41 5.92 -9.92
C LEU A 127 12.86 5.49 -11.31
N ILE A 128 12.39 4.35 -11.81
CA ILE A 128 12.72 3.87 -13.17
C ILE A 128 12.33 4.91 -14.22
N ARG A 129 11.11 5.46 -14.13
CA ARG A 129 10.65 6.53 -15.04
C ARG A 129 11.48 7.81 -14.92
N ALA A 130 11.96 8.13 -13.72
CA ALA A 130 12.84 9.26 -13.51
C ALA A 130 14.20 9.04 -14.22
N VAL A 131 14.77 7.84 -14.13
CA VAL A 131 16.04 7.52 -14.80
C VAL A 131 15.90 7.61 -16.33
N GLU A 132 14.78 7.15 -16.89
CA GLU A 132 14.53 7.19 -18.34
C GLU A 132 14.45 8.60 -18.92
N LYS A 133 13.99 9.57 -18.12
CA LYS A 133 13.72 10.95 -18.56
C LYS A 133 14.71 11.97 -17.99
N PHE A 134 15.78 11.51 -17.34
CA PHE A 134 16.73 12.39 -16.68
C PHE A 134 17.71 13.01 -17.68
N ASP A 135 17.75 14.34 -17.73
CA ASP A 135 18.65 15.11 -18.57
C ASP A 135 19.86 15.61 -17.74
N PRO A 136 21.09 15.11 -17.97
CA PRO A 136 22.27 15.53 -17.21
C PRO A 136 22.73 16.97 -17.53
N GLU A 137 22.39 17.49 -18.72
CA GLU A 137 22.83 18.81 -19.20
C GLU A 137 22.13 19.98 -18.47
N ARG A 138 21.08 19.70 -17.69
CA ARG A 138 20.39 20.75 -16.90
C ARG A 138 21.14 21.15 -15.63
N GLY A 139 22.17 20.42 -15.21
CA GLY A 139 22.99 20.74 -14.03
C GLY A 139 22.30 20.54 -12.68
N PHE A 140 21.13 19.90 -12.64
CA PHE A 140 20.45 19.54 -11.39
C PHE A 140 20.85 18.14 -10.92
N ARG A 141 20.95 17.96 -9.60
CA ARG A 141 21.17 16.63 -9.01
C ARG A 141 20.03 15.68 -9.33
N PHE A 142 20.37 14.41 -9.56
CA PHE A 142 19.39 13.37 -9.88
C PHE A 142 18.35 13.20 -8.76
N SER A 143 18.78 13.26 -7.50
CA SER A 143 17.91 13.12 -6.33
C SER A 143 16.76 14.13 -6.29
N THR A 144 17.00 15.37 -6.72
CA THR A 144 15.97 16.42 -6.80
C THR A 144 14.90 16.06 -7.81
N TYR A 145 15.29 15.58 -9.00
CA TYR A 145 14.37 15.17 -10.05
C TYR A 145 13.59 13.90 -9.66
N ALA A 146 14.29 12.88 -9.17
CA ALA A 146 13.70 11.61 -8.76
C ALA A 146 12.64 11.79 -7.67
N THR A 147 12.85 12.70 -6.73
CA THR A 147 11.90 12.96 -5.63
C THR A 147 10.50 13.32 -6.13
N TRP A 148 10.39 14.08 -7.23
CA TRP A 148 9.09 14.44 -7.80
C TRP A 148 8.37 13.23 -8.38
N TRP A 149 9.08 12.40 -9.15
CA TRP A 149 8.52 11.19 -9.76
C TRP A 149 8.10 10.16 -8.72
N ILE A 150 8.93 9.92 -7.71
CA ILE A 150 8.64 8.98 -6.62
C ILE A 150 7.40 9.43 -5.85
N ARG A 151 7.30 10.73 -5.51
CA ARG A 151 6.11 11.26 -4.85
C ARG A 151 4.85 11.07 -5.70
N GLN A 152 4.94 11.40 -6.99
CA GLN A 152 3.81 11.34 -7.91
C GLN A 152 3.28 9.92 -8.08
N THR A 153 4.17 8.92 -8.21
CA THR A 153 3.75 7.52 -8.35
C THR A 153 3.16 6.97 -7.07
N ILE A 154 3.77 7.23 -5.91
CA ILE A 154 3.25 6.80 -4.61
C ILE A 154 1.86 7.42 -4.35
N GLU A 155 1.70 8.72 -4.54
CA GLU A 155 0.39 9.38 -4.34
C GLU A 155 -0.67 8.82 -5.31
N ARG A 156 -0.28 8.54 -6.55
CA ARG A 156 -1.16 7.89 -7.53
C ARG A 156 -1.52 6.47 -7.10
N ALA A 157 -0.60 5.70 -6.53
CA ALA A 157 -0.84 4.34 -6.06
C ALA A 157 -1.84 4.33 -4.91
N ILE A 158 -1.62 5.17 -3.89
CA ILE A 158 -2.53 5.32 -2.74
C ILE A 158 -3.95 5.63 -3.21
N MET A 159 -4.13 6.59 -4.13
CA MET A 159 -5.45 6.94 -4.64
C MET A 159 -6.15 5.81 -5.41
N ASN A 160 -5.37 4.90 -6.01
CA ASN A 160 -5.88 3.84 -6.87
C ASN A 160 -6.15 2.52 -6.14
N GLN A 161 -5.37 2.21 -5.11
CA GLN A 161 -5.34 0.90 -4.45
C GLN A 161 -5.89 0.91 -3.02
N THR A 162 -6.00 2.08 -2.36
CA THR A 162 -6.38 2.13 -0.94
C THR A 162 -7.83 1.72 -0.65
N ARG A 163 -8.70 1.71 -1.67
CA ARG A 163 -10.13 1.40 -1.52
C ARG A 163 -10.42 0.08 -2.21
N THR A 164 -11.24 -0.77 -1.58
CA THR A 164 -11.71 -2.03 -2.14
C THR A 164 -12.40 -1.84 -3.49
N ILE A 165 -13.20 -0.78 -3.62
CA ILE A 165 -13.80 -0.36 -4.89
C ILE A 165 -12.97 0.79 -5.46
N ARG A 166 -12.45 0.58 -6.66
CA ARG A 166 -11.63 1.56 -7.39
C ARG A 166 -12.45 2.81 -7.70
N LEU A 167 -12.01 3.96 -7.18
CA LEU A 167 -12.58 5.26 -7.49
C LEU A 167 -11.69 6.05 -8.48
N PRO A 168 -12.27 6.79 -9.43
CA PRO A 168 -11.51 7.70 -10.29
C PRO A 168 -10.79 8.81 -9.51
N ILE A 169 -9.62 9.24 -10.02
CA ILE A 169 -8.73 10.20 -9.36
C ILE A 169 -9.40 11.55 -9.06
N HIS A 170 -10.27 12.04 -9.94
CA HIS A 170 -10.94 13.33 -9.74
C HIS A 170 -11.85 13.33 -8.50
N ILE A 171 -12.58 12.22 -8.26
CA ILE A 171 -13.42 12.05 -7.08
C ILE A 171 -12.57 12.01 -5.81
N VAL A 172 -11.47 11.26 -5.83
CA VAL A 172 -10.56 11.16 -4.68
C VAL A 172 -9.96 12.52 -4.33
N LYS A 173 -9.57 13.32 -5.32
CA LYS A 173 -9.08 14.70 -5.09
C LYS A 173 -10.15 15.58 -4.44
N SER A 174 -11.39 15.51 -4.89
CA SER A 174 -12.51 16.23 -4.28
C SER A 174 -12.71 15.82 -2.82
N LEU A 175 -12.69 14.51 -2.52
CA LEU A 175 -12.83 14.01 -1.15
C LEU A 175 -11.71 14.50 -0.23
N THR A 176 -10.46 14.42 -0.68
CA THR A 176 -9.31 14.90 0.11
C THR A 176 -9.39 16.42 0.32
N SER A 177 -9.85 17.19 -0.66
CA SER A 177 -10.03 18.65 -0.53
C SER A 177 -11.12 19.04 0.48
N ILE A 178 -12.15 18.22 0.64
CA ILE A 178 -13.25 18.43 1.59
C ILE A 178 -12.85 17.98 3.00
N CYS A 179 -12.08 16.90 3.12
CA CYS A 179 -11.74 16.29 4.40
C CYS A 179 -10.55 16.96 5.11
N VAL A 180 -9.59 17.53 4.36
CA VAL A 180 -8.40 18.20 4.93
C VAL A 180 -8.72 19.45 5.77
N PRO A 181 -9.69 20.31 5.41
CA PRO A 181 -10.10 21.45 6.24
C PRO A 181 -10.69 21.08 7.61
N LEU A 182 -11.25 19.86 7.76
CA LEU A 182 -12.00 19.50 8.97
C LEU A 182 -11.12 18.98 10.11
N VAL A 183 -9.87 18.60 9.84
CA VAL A 183 -8.98 17.96 10.85
C VAL A 183 -7.74 18.81 11.17
N ASN A 184 -7.59 19.99 10.56
CA ASN A 184 -6.55 20.95 10.95
C ASN A 184 -7.00 22.38 10.65
N CYS A 185 -7.67 22.99 11.62
CA CYS A 185 -7.68 24.45 11.77
C CYS A 185 -6.65 24.85 12.83
N PRO A 186 -5.37 25.08 12.46
CA PRO A 186 -4.48 25.90 13.26
C PRO A 186 -4.59 27.34 12.77
N ILE A 187 -5.23 28.14 13.61
CA ILE A 187 -5.01 29.57 13.74
C ILE A 187 -3.49 29.83 13.64
N ASN A 188 -3.11 30.69 12.69
CA ASN A 188 -1.76 31.24 12.47
C ASN A 188 -0.78 30.42 11.61
N TRP A 189 -0.96 30.48 10.29
CA TRP A 189 0.13 30.37 9.31
C TRP A 189 0.31 31.71 8.58
N THR A 190 0.79 32.72 9.31
CA THR A 190 1.55 33.81 8.68
C THR A 190 3.03 33.41 8.64
N THR A 191 3.74 33.90 7.63
CA THR A 191 5.19 33.74 7.39
C THR A 191 5.71 32.35 6.99
N ASN A 192 5.58 32.00 5.70
CA ASN A 192 6.78 31.98 4.84
C ASN A 192 6.38 32.00 3.34
N ARG A 193 6.45 33.19 2.73
CA ARG A 193 5.96 33.49 1.37
C ARG A 193 7.01 33.23 0.28
N VAL A 194 8.06 32.44 0.55
CA VAL A 194 9.22 32.30 -0.35
C VAL A 194 9.20 31.01 -1.20
N GLN A 195 8.48 29.95 -0.81
CA GLN A 195 8.54 28.67 -1.54
C GLN A 195 7.51 28.51 -2.67
N LYS A 196 6.46 29.35 -2.73
CA LYS A 196 5.44 29.30 -3.80
C LYS A 196 5.87 29.94 -5.13
N ARG A 197 7.07 30.56 -5.22
CA ARG A 197 7.56 31.17 -6.47
C ARG A 197 8.24 30.21 -7.44
N LEU A 198 8.67 29.03 -7.02
CA LEU A 198 9.37 28.07 -7.91
C LEU A 198 8.47 27.03 -8.57
N GLN A 199 7.21 26.89 -8.14
CA GLN A 199 6.29 25.89 -8.70
C GLN A 199 5.38 26.44 -9.81
N ASN A 200 5.26 27.77 -9.94
CA ASN A 200 4.45 28.41 -10.98
C ASN A 200 5.26 28.99 -12.16
N SER A 201 6.58 28.82 -12.19
CA SER A 201 7.43 29.29 -13.29
C SER A 201 7.64 28.26 -14.41
N TRP A 202 7.41 26.97 -14.16
CA TRP A 202 7.69 25.87 -15.10
C TRP A 202 6.48 25.39 -15.91
N ILE A 203 5.27 25.95 -15.69
CA ILE A 203 4.06 25.62 -16.46
C ILE A 203 3.72 26.69 -17.52
N ASN A 204 4.28 27.90 -17.41
CA ASN A 204 4.00 29.02 -18.35
C ASN A 204 5.13 29.32 -19.35
N GLN A 205 6.18 28.51 -19.44
CA GLN A 205 7.23 28.68 -20.47
C GLN A 205 7.10 27.74 -21.68
N LEU A 206 6.10 26.85 -21.73
CA LEU A 206 5.85 25.97 -22.88
C LEU A 206 4.67 26.39 -23.77
N THR A 207 4.09 27.58 -23.56
CA THR A 207 2.99 28.11 -24.40
C THR A 207 3.32 29.42 -25.12
N THR A 208 4.58 29.88 -25.11
CA THR A 208 4.97 31.15 -25.73
C THR A 208 6.23 31.03 -26.59
N LEU A 209 6.30 30.02 -27.45
CA LEU A 209 7.34 29.90 -28.48
C LEU A 209 6.84 29.13 -29.72
N ALA A 210 5.59 29.38 -30.12
CA ALA A 210 4.98 28.84 -31.35
C ALA A 210 4.41 29.93 -32.29
N VAL A 211 4.77 31.22 -32.13
CA VAL A 211 4.18 32.31 -32.95
C VAL A 211 5.17 33.33 -33.55
N CYS A 212 6.49 33.28 -33.33
CA CYS A 212 7.39 34.27 -33.98
C CYS A 212 8.77 33.70 -34.37
N CYS A 213 8.85 32.99 -35.50
CA CYS A 213 9.86 33.16 -36.58
C CYS A 213 9.81 31.99 -37.57
N ALA A 214 9.52 32.32 -38.84
CA ALA A 214 9.60 31.53 -40.08
C ALA A 214 8.60 30.39 -40.28
#